data_AF-A0AAV5AF79-F1
#
_entry.id   AF-A0AAV5AF79-F1
#
_cell.length_a   1.000
_cell.length_b   1.000
_cell.length_c   1.000
_cell.angle_alpha   90.00
_cell.angle_beta   90.00
_cell.angle_gamma   90.00
#
_symmetry.space_group_name_H-M   'P 1'
#
loop_
_entity.id
_entity.type
_entity.pdbx_description
1 polymer ?
#
loop_
_entity_poly.entity_id
_entity_poly.type
_entity_poly.pdbx_seq_one_letter_code
_entity_poly.pdbx_strand_id
1 'polypeptide(L)'
;MAAGQNTDYTWLDHNRRQVKLPAPTYIDYVMTWLQNVLDDEAVFPTKAGQEFPPTFPSTTKHMYRQMLRVFAHIYHAHYRDILHLRSEPHFNSLFAHFLAFGKEYELLDVKDIKGMPNAPVGVGELWEKWREMGILEA
;
A
#
# COMPACT_ATOMS: atom_id res chain seq x y z
N MET A 1 -4.06 -12.10 -4.48
CA MET A 1 -4.41 -11.64 -3.11
C MET A 1 -5.69 -10.83 -3.17
N ALA A 2 -6.77 -11.34 -2.58
CA ALA A 2 -8.06 -10.64 -2.56
C ALA A 2 -8.06 -9.48 -1.54
N ALA A 3 -8.79 -8.41 -1.84
CA ALA A 3 -9.04 -7.29 -0.94
C ALA A 3 -10.50 -6.83 -1.09
N GLY A 4 -11.42 -7.78 -0.84
CA GLY A 4 -12.86 -7.64 -1.03
C GLY A 4 -13.40 -8.58 -2.11
N GLN A 5 -14.72 -8.56 -2.33
CA GLN A 5 -15.39 -9.47 -3.28
C GLN A 5 -14.99 -9.24 -4.75
N ASN A 6 -14.54 -8.02 -5.09
CA ASN A 6 -14.30 -7.61 -6.49
C ASN A 6 -12.86 -7.13 -6.76
N THR A 7 -11.93 -7.29 -5.81
CA THR A 7 -10.57 -6.77 -5.93
C THR A 7 -9.55 -7.88 -5.70
N ASP A 8 -8.82 -8.24 -6.74
CA ASP A 8 -7.79 -9.29 -6.72
C ASP A 8 -6.45 -8.70 -7.20
N TYR A 9 -5.44 -8.67 -6.32
CA TYR A 9 -4.09 -8.24 -6.68
C TYR A 9 -3.27 -9.40 -7.23
N THR A 10 -2.61 -9.15 -8.37
CA THR A 10 -1.64 -10.05 -9.01
C THR A 10 -0.22 -9.56 -8.77
N TRP A 11 0.71 -10.51 -8.75
CA TRP A 11 2.14 -10.24 -8.66
C TRP A 11 2.77 -10.38 -10.06
N LEU A 12 3.81 -9.60 -10.36
CA LEU A 12 4.59 -9.77 -11.58
C LEU A 12 5.79 -10.67 -11.27
N ASP A 13 5.84 -11.83 -11.91
CA ASP A 13 6.99 -12.73 -11.77
C ASP A 13 8.24 -12.17 -12.50
N HIS A 14 9.37 -12.87 -12.38
CA HIS A 14 10.63 -12.54 -13.06
C HIS A 14 10.49 -12.49 -14.60
N ASN A 15 9.48 -13.16 -15.17
CA ASN A 15 9.17 -13.17 -16.60
C ASN A 15 8.14 -12.09 -16.98
N ARG A 16 7.82 -11.15 -16.08
CA ARG A 16 6.79 -10.11 -16.22
C ARG A 16 5.38 -10.67 -16.48
N ARG A 17 5.11 -11.90 -16.04
CA ARG A 17 3.78 -12.52 -16.09
C ARG A 17 3.01 -12.18 -14.82
N GLN A 18 1.75 -11.83 -14.97
CA GLN A 18 0.86 -11.64 -13.84
C GLN A 18 0.44 -12.99 -13.28
N VAL A 19 0.78 -13.24 -12.01
CA VAL A 19 0.44 -14.47 -11.30
C VAL A 19 -0.49 -14.17 -10.13
N LYS A 20 -1.48 -15.04 -9.92
CA LYS A 20 -2.33 -15.02 -8.72
C LYS A 20 -1.62 -15.78 -7.61
N LEU A 21 -1.36 -15.09 -6.50
CA LEU A 21 -0.77 -15.68 -5.30
C LEU A 21 -1.78 -15.67 -4.14
N PRO A 22 -1.74 -16.69 -3.26
CA PRO A 22 -2.38 -16.61 -1.95
C PRO A 22 -1.94 -15.36 -1.19
N ALA A 23 -2.82 -14.80 -0.37
CA ALA A 23 -2.53 -13.60 0.41
C ALA A 23 -1.23 -13.66 1.23
N PRO A 24 -0.95 -14.71 2.03
CA PRO A 24 0.29 -14.77 2.81
C PRO A 24 1.54 -14.74 1.92
N THR A 25 1.55 -15.48 0.81
CA THR A 25 2.68 -15.50 -0.14
C THR A 25 2.86 -14.16 -0.83
N TYR A 26 1.76 -13.49 -1.21
CA TYR A 26 1.83 -12.17 -1.81
C TYR A 26 2.43 -11.14 -0.84
N ILE A 27 1.97 -11.13 0.41
CA ILE A 27 2.46 -10.21 1.44
C ILE A 27 3.94 -10.47 1.74
N ASP A 28 4.34 -11.74 1.85
CA ASP A 28 5.73 -12.12 2.04
C ASP A 28 6.63 -11.60 0.91
N TYR A 29 6.19 -11.73 -0.35
CA TYR A 29 6.92 -11.21 -1.51
C TYR A 29 7.01 -9.68 -1.50
N VAL A 30 5.92 -8.99 -1.14
CA VAL A 30 5.92 -7.52 -0.98
C VAL A 30 6.91 -7.09 0.08
N MET A 31 6.88 -7.70 1.27
CA MET A 31 7.74 -7.31 2.39
C MET A 31 9.22 -7.61 2.09
N THR A 32 9.51 -8.77 1.52
CA THR A 32 10.86 -9.14 1.09
C THR A 32 11.39 -8.19 0.02
N TRP A 33 10.56 -7.86 -0.98
CA TRP A 33 10.94 -6.93 -2.03
C TRP A 33 11.19 -5.52 -1.47
N LEU A 34 10.32 -5.02 -0.57
CA LEU A 34 10.51 -3.73 0.08
C LEU A 34 11.82 -3.67 0.86
N GLN A 35 12.12 -4.71 1.64
CA GLN A 35 13.37 -4.78 2.40
C GLN A 35 14.59 -4.76 1.48
N ASN A 36 14.59 -5.55 0.41
CA ASN A 36 15.69 -5.56 -0.56
C ASN A 36 15.89 -4.20 -1.24
N VAL A 37 14.82 -3.46 -1.51
CA VAL A 37 14.91 -2.11 -2.07
C VAL A 37 15.48 -1.12 -1.05
N LEU A 38 15.10 -1.23 0.22
CA LEU A 38 15.62 -0.38 1.30
C LEU A 38 17.10 -0.65 1.60
N ASP A 39 17.55 -1.90 1.46
CA ASP A 39 18.93 -2.31 1.69
C ASP A 39 19.86 -2.02 0.50
N ASP A 40 19.31 -1.71 -0.67
CA ASP A 40 20.10 -1.36 -1.85
C ASP A 40 20.63 0.08 -1.74
N GLU A 41 21.92 0.22 -1.43
CA GLU A 41 22.61 1.52 -1.34
C GLU A 41 22.55 2.32 -2.65
N ALA A 42 22.29 1.70 -3.81
CA ALA A 42 22.10 2.41 -5.06
C ALA A 42 20.72 3.07 -5.16
N VAL A 43 19.74 2.60 -4.38
CA VAL A 43 18.40 3.18 -4.30
C VAL A 43 18.24 4.08 -3.07
N PHE A 44 18.72 3.61 -1.91
CA PHE A 44 18.72 4.34 -0.64
C PHE A 44 20.17 4.53 -0.15
N PRO A 45 20.88 5.57 -0.63
CA PRO A 45 22.26 5.80 -0.22
C PRO A 45 22.38 6.06 1.28
N THR A 46 23.31 5.35 1.93
CA THR A 46 23.55 5.44 3.39
C THR A 46 24.74 6.34 3.74
N LYS A 47 25.56 6.71 2.74
CA LYS A 47 26.78 7.50 2.89
C LYS A 47 26.52 8.97 2.62
N ALA A 48 27.03 9.84 3.49
CA ALA A 48 26.93 11.28 3.31
C ALA A 48 27.55 11.73 1.98
N GLY A 49 26.88 12.66 1.29
CA GLY A 49 27.33 13.19 0.01
C GLY A 49 26.94 12.35 -1.21
N GLN A 50 26.25 11.23 -1.03
CA GLN A 50 25.61 10.49 -2.13
C GLN A 50 24.21 11.03 -2.39
N GLU A 51 23.87 11.21 -3.67
CA GLU A 51 22.55 11.64 -4.10
C GLU A 51 21.64 10.44 -4.38
N PHE A 52 20.33 10.63 -4.20
CA PHE A 52 19.34 9.64 -4.61
C PHE A 52 19.32 9.49 -6.14
N PRO A 53 19.06 8.28 -6.68
CA PRO A 53 18.99 8.10 -8.11
C PRO A 53 17.80 8.88 -8.72
N PRO A 54 17.87 9.30 -10.00
CA PRO A 54 16.75 9.97 -10.67
C PRO A 54 15.45 9.17 -10.70
N THR A 55 15.54 7.83 -10.58
CA THR A 55 14.40 6.92 -10.52
C THR A 55 13.72 6.87 -9.14
N PHE A 56 14.36 7.43 -8.10
CA PHE A 56 13.89 7.35 -6.71
C PHE A 56 12.41 7.72 -6.55
N PRO A 57 11.89 8.85 -7.08
CA PRO A 57 10.48 9.18 -6.92
C PRO A 57 9.53 8.10 -7.44
N SER A 58 9.86 7.48 -8.58
CA SER A 58 9.05 6.41 -9.15
C SER A 58 9.11 5.12 -8.33
N THR A 59 10.28 4.81 -7.77
CA THR A 59 10.49 3.69 -6.85
C THR A 59 9.67 3.88 -5.58
N THR A 60 9.75 5.03 -4.92
CA THR A 60 9.00 5.31 -3.68
C THR A 60 7.49 5.26 -3.91
N LYS A 61 7.00 5.82 -5.02
CA LYS A 61 5.59 5.68 -5.44
C LYS A 61 5.18 4.22 -5.62
N HIS A 62 6.06 3.39 -6.20
CA HIS A 62 5.77 1.97 -6.35
C HIS A 62 5.72 1.23 -5.02
N MET A 63 6.66 1.51 -4.11
CA MET A 63 6.67 0.96 -2.74
C MET A 63 5.38 1.31 -2.01
N TYR A 64 4.95 2.58 -2.07
CA TYR A 64 3.71 3.06 -1.47
C TYR A 64 2.48 2.31 -2.00
N ARG A 65 2.37 2.12 -3.32
CA ARG A 65 1.27 1.35 -3.91
C ARG A 65 1.24 -0.11 -3.46
N GLN A 66 2.39 -0.76 -3.26
CA GLN A 66 2.43 -2.14 -2.76
C GLN A 66 1.97 -2.23 -1.31
N MET A 67 2.42 -1.31 -0.45
CA MET A 67 1.97 -1.24 0.95
C MET A 67 0.47 -0.97 1.07
N LEU A 68 -0.09 -0.11 0.21
CA LEU A 68 -1.54 0.16 0.16
C LEU A 68 -2.36 -1.13 -0.07
N ARG A 69 -1.86 -2.06 -0.90
CA ARG A 69 -2.53 -3.35 -1.15
C ARG A 69 -2.56 -4.24 0.09
N VAL A 70 -1.52 -4.18 0.92
CA VAL A 70 -1.45 -4.91 2.20
C VAL A 70 -2.47 -4.35 3.18
N PHE A 71 -2.56 -3.02 3.32
CA PHE A 71 -3.63 -2.38 4.11
C PHE A 71 -5.01 -2.81 3.64
N ALA A 72 -5.26 -2.76 2.34
CA ALA A 72 -6.54 -3.16 1.76
C ALA A 72 -6.90 -4.61 2.09
N HIS A 73 -5.95 -5.53 1.98
CA HIS A 73 -6.17 -6.91 2.36
C HIS A 73 -6.52 -7.06 3.84
N ILE A 74 -5.78 -6.41 4.74
CA ILE A 74 -6.01 -6.51 6.19
C ILE A 74 -7.39 -5.93 6.56
N TYR A 75 -7.77 -4.77 6.02
CA TYR A 75 -9.09 -4.18 6.27
C TYR A 75 -10.24 -5.08 5.81
N HIS A 76 -10.07 -5.81 4.70
CA HIS A 76 -11.13 -6.67 4.18
C HIS A 76 -11.18 -8.06 4.83
N ALA A 77 -10.03 -8.71 4.96
CA ALA A 77 -9.97 -10.12 5.35
C ALA A 77 -9.74 -10.32 6.85
N HIS A 78 -9.09 -9.37 7.52
CA HIS A 78 -8.54 -9.57 8.87
C HIS A 78 -8.95 -8.49 9.88
N TYR A 79 -9.81 -7.54 9.51
CA TYR A 79 -10.21 -6.48 10.44
C TYR A 79 -10.97 -7.02 11.66
N ARG A 80 -11.68 -8.14 11.52
CA ARG A 80 -12.28 -8.83 12.67
C ARG A 80 -11.23 -9.30 13.67
N ASP A 81 -10.10 -9.79 13.20
CA ASP A 81 -8.98 -10.20 14.06
C ASP A 81 -8.34 -8.98 14.74
N ILE A 82 -8.19 -7.86 14.01
CA ILE A 82 -7.72 -6.58 14.57
C ILE A 82 -8.63 -6.10 15.72
N LEU A 83 -9.96 -6.21 15.56
CA LEU A 83 -10.93 -5.89 16.60
C LEU A 83 -10.81 -6.83 17.81
N HIS A 84 -10.60 -8.13 17.59
CA HIS A 84 -10.40 -9.09 18.67
C HIS A 84 -9.12 -8.80 19.49
N LEU A 85 -8.09 -8.27 18.84
CA LEU A 85 -6.85 -7.84 19.47
C LEU A 85 -6.94 -6.45 20.12
N ARG A 86 -8.05 -5.71 19.93
CA ARG A 86 -8.22 -4.31 20.33
C ARG A 86 -7.14 -3.39 19.76
N SER A 87 -6.70 -3.69 18.54
CA SER A 87 -5.62 -3.00 17.84
C SER A 87 -6.12 -2.01 16.79
N GLU A 88 -7.44 -1.86 16.64
CA GLU A 88 -8.05 -0.96 15.67
C GLU A 88 -7.62 0.51 15.81
N PRO A 89 -7.40 1.09 17.00
CA PRO A 89 -6.96 2.50 17.09
C PRO A 89 -5.56 2.67 16.51
N HIS A 90 -4.66 1.70 16.76
CA HIS A 90 -3.29 1.71 16.26
C HIS A 90 -3.27 1.54 14.75
N PHE A 91 -4.00 0.55 14.23
CA PHE A 91 -4.05 0.26 12.81
C PHE A 91 -4.68 1.41 12.02
N ASN A 92 -5.77 1.99 12.52
CA ASN A 92 -6.42 3.13 11.87
C ASN A 92 -5.56 4.39 11.91
N SER A 93 -4.87 4.66 13.02
CA SER A 93 -3.94 5.81 13.11
C SER A 93 -2.77 5.66 12.16
N LEU A 94 -2.20 4.45 12.06
CA LEU A 94 -1.14 4.13 11.10
C LEU A 94 -1.61 4.35 9.66
N PHE A 95 -2.80 3.87 9.31
CA PHE A 95 -3.34 4.02 7.96
C PHE A 95 -3.71 5.48 7.65
N ALA A 96 -4.27 6.23 8.60
CA ALA A 96 -4.55 7.65 8.43
C ALA A 96 -3.27 8.45 8.15
N HIS A 97 -2.21 8.20 8.93
CA HIS A 97 -0.90 8.81 8.71
C HIS A 97 -0.31 8.43 7.34
N PHE A 98 -0.41 7.16 6.95
CA PHE A 98 0.02 6.68 5.64
C PHE A 98 -0.68 7.42 4.49
N LEU A 99 -2.00 7.62 4.59
CA LEU A 99 -2.77 8.36 3.58
C LEU A 99 -2.43 9.85 3.55
N ALA A 100 -2.26 10.48 4.72
CA ALA A 100 -1.89 11.89 4.82
C ALA A 100 -0.50 12.14 4.22
N PHE A 101 0.50 11.34 4.58
CA PHE A 101 1.84 11.41 4.02
C PHE A 101 1.85 11.12 2.51
N GLY A 102 1.07 10.11 2.09
CA GLY A 102 0.93 9.78 0.68
C GLY A 102 0.31 10.92 -0.15
N LYS A 103 -0.60 11.70 0.43
CA LYS A 103 -1.19 12.89 -0.19
C LYS A 103 -0.18 14.04 -0.27
N GLU A 104 0.44 14.38 0.86
CA GLU A 104 1.36 15.53 0.98
C GLU A 104 2.53 15.44 -0.02
N TYR A 105 3.08 14.24 -0.22
CA TYR A 105 4.23 14.02 -1.10
C TYR A 105 3.84 13.41 -2.46
N GLU A 106 2.56 13.44 -2.83
CA GLU A 106 2.04 12.93 -4.11
C GLU A 106 2.47 11.47 -4.40
N LEU A 107 2.54 10.63 -3.37
CA LEU A 107 3.00 9.24 -3.48
C LEU A 107 1.89 8.29 -3.95
N LEU A 108 0.63 8.70 -3.78
CA LEU A 108 -0.56 7.98 -4.21
C LEU A 108 -1.44 8.88 -5.05
N ASP A 109 -1.88 8.37 -6.20
CA ASP A 109 -2.93 9.01 -6.97
C ASP A 109 -4.30 8.61 -6.42
N VAL A 110 -5.34 9.45 -6.59
CA VAL A 110 -6.72 9.11 -6.21
C VAL A 110 -7.18 7.79 -6.83
N LYS A 111 -6.73 7.49 -8.06
CA LYS A 111 -7.01 6.22 -8.75
C LYS A 111 -6.40 5.00 -8.07
N ASP A 112 -5.29 5.17 -7.34
CA ASP A 112 -4.65 4.09 -6.59
C ASP A 112 -5.47 3.71 -5.36
N ILE A 113 -6.24 4.66 -4.81
CA ILE A 113 -7.03 4.50 -3.58
C ILE A 113 -8.48 4.09 -3.90
N LYS A 114 -9.14 4.78 -4.84
CA LYS A 114 -10.53 4.49 -5.23
C LYS A 114 -10.64 3.33 -6.22
N GLY A 115 -9.58 3.06 -6.96
CA GLY A 115 -9.66 2.22 -8.15
C GLY A 115 -10.32 2.94 -9.33
N MET A 116 -10.53 2.18 -10.40
CA MET A 116 -11.31 2.66 -11.55
C MET A 116 -12.80 2.30 -11.36
N PRO A 117 -13.74 2.97 -12.04
CA PRO A 117 -15.17 2.70 -11.91
C PRO A 117 -15.57 1.22 -12.07
N ASN A 118 -14.80 0.47 -12.86
CA ASN A 118 -15.02 -0.97 -13.11
C ASN A 118 -14.01 -1.88 -12.39
N ALA A 119 -13.16 -1.32 -11.52
CA ALA A 119 -12.14 -2.03 -10.76
C ALA A 119 -11.88 -1.28 -9.43
N PRO A 120 -12.84 -1.33 -8.49
CA PRO A 120 -12.68 -0.68 -7.20
C PRO A 120 -11.47 -1.25 -6.46
N VAL A 121 -10.75 -0.38 -5.76
CA VAL A 121 -9.64 -0.78 -4.89
C VAL A 121 -10.19 -0.94 -3.47
N GLY A 122 -9.74 -1.96 -2.74
CA GLY A 122 -10.37 -2.39 -1.49
C GLY A 122 -10.56 -1.29 -0.44
N VAL A 123 -9.75 -0.23 -0.40
CA VAL A 123 -9.88 0.84 0.61
C VAL A 123 -10.66 2.08 0.14
N GLY A 124 -11.22 2.09 -1.07
CA GLY A 124 -11.88 3.26 -1.65
C GLY A 124 -13.05 3.77 -0.80
N GLU A 125 -13.95 2.88 -0.38
CA GLU A 125 -15.12 3.23 0.44
C GLU A 125 -14.70 3.77 1.82
N LEU A 126 -13.69 3.15 2.44
CA LEU A 126 -13.16 3.59 3.73
C LEU A 126 -12.55 4.99 3.64
N TRP A 127 -11.80 5.25 2.57
CA TRP A 127 -11.21 6.56 2.31
C TRP A 127 -12.28 7.64 2.13
N GLU A 128 -13.34 7.35 1.38
CA GLU A 128 -14.47 8.28 1.21
C GLU A 128 -15.16 8.56 2.55
N LYS A 129 -15.43 7.53 3.36
CA LYS A 129 -16.01 7.70 4.69
C LYS A 129 -15.15 8.55 5.61
N TRP A 130 -13.83 8.36 5.62
CA TRP A 130 -12.93 9.14 6.45
C TRP A 130 -12.84 10.60 6.00
N ARG A 131 -12.97 10.88 4.70
CA ARG A 131 -13.11 12.25 4.21
C ARG A 131 -14.43 12.90 4.63
N GLU A 132 -15.54 12.17 4.52
CA GLU A 132 -16.87 12.65 4.99
C GLU A 132 -16.85 12.98 6.49
N MET A 133 -16.10 12.21 7.28
CA MET A 133 -15.94 12.41 8.73
C MET A 133 -14.96 13.54 9.09
N GLY A 134 -14.28 14.17 8.13
CA GLY A 134 -13.25 15.19 8.37
C GLY A 134 -11.96 14.64 8.99
N ILE A 135 -11.74 13.32 8.94
CA ILE A 135 -10.50 12.68 9.41
C ILE A 135 -9.37 12.90 8.41
N LEU A 136 -9.70 12.87 7.11
CA LEU A 136 -8.78 13.17 6.02
C LEU A 136 -9.17 14.49 5.38
N GLU A 137 -8.18 15.34 5.10
CA GLU A 137 -8.42 16.60 4.40
C GLU A 137 -8.96 16.36 2.98
N ALA A 138 -9.84 17.26 2.53
CA ALA A 138 -10.52 17.20 1.23
C ALA A 138 -9.55 17.13 0.03
#